data_AF-A0A962ZC15-F1
#
_entry.id   AF-A0A962ZC15-F1
#
_cell.length_a   1.000
_cell.length_b   1.000
_cell.length_c   1.000
_cell.angle_alpha   90.00
_cell.angle_beta   90.00
_cell.angle_gamma   90.00
#
_symmetry.space_group_name_H-M   'P 1'
#
loop_
_entity.id
_entity.type
_entity.pdbx_description
1 polymer ?
#
loop_
_entity_poly.entity_id
_entity_poly.type
_entity_poly.pdbx_seq_one_letter_code
_entity_poly.pdbx_strand_id
1 'polypeptide(L)'
;ATLEDLEWLGLHWEGDVRRQSEGVGLYREALDALADAELVYPCFCTRKQIRAEIEEASRAPHGPSGELLYPGICRHLGAKDREYRMAHGEPFAWRLDVARAMALAGHLDWYDCRAGWVTARPDLLGDVVLGRKDSPTSYHLSVTLDDHLQGVSLVTRGEDLFHATHIHRLLQALLGLDTPRYYHHNL
;
A
#
# COMPACT_ATOMS: atom_id res chain seq x y z
N ALA A 1 -25.67 -5.69 10.35
CA ALA A 1 -24.52 -5.87 11.27
C ALA A 1 -23.83 -4.53 11.49
N THR A 2 -22.72 -4.18 10.83
CA THR A 2 -21.92 -2.98 11.20
C THR A 2 -22.70 -1.66 11.26
N LEU A 3 -23.53 -1.34 10.27
CA LEU A 3 -24.30 -0.08 10.29
C LEU A 3 -25.37 -0.07 11.40
N GLU A 4 -26.03 -1.21 11.61
CA GLU A 4 -27.02 -1.39 12.68
C GLU A 4 -26.36 -1.27 14.07
N ASP A 5 -25.14 -1.79 14.23
CA ASP A 5 -24.38 -1.68 15.48
C ASP A 5 -23.98 -0.23 15.77
N LEU A 6 -23.55 0.53 14.75
CA LEU A 6 -23.22 1.94 14.89
C LEU A 6 -24.47 2.77 15.26
N GLU A 7 -25.59 2.52 14.60
CA GLU A 7 -26.87 3.16 14.93
C GLU A 7 -27.31 2.82 16.35
N TRP A 8 -27.19 1.55 16.76
CA TRP A 8 -27.52 1.10 18.11
C TRP A 8 -26.66 1.79 19.19
N LEU A 9 -25.38 2.03 18.89
CA LEU A 9 -24.46 2.78 19.77
C LEU A 9 -24.70 4.31 19.75
N GLY A 10 -25.61 4.82 18.91
CA GLY A 10 -25.85 6.25 18.75
C GLY A 10 -24.72 6.99 18.00
N LEU A 11 -23.91 6.25 17.23
CA LEU A 11 -22.83 6.80 16.42
C LEU A 11 -23.34 7.09 15.01
N HIS A 12 -23.69 8.35 14.77
CA HIS A 12 -24.13 8.82 13.47
C HIS A 12 -22.96 9.34 12.65
N TRP A 13 -23.03 9.17 11.32
CA TRP A 13 -22.05 9.69 10.37
C TRP A 13 -22.74 10.60 9.34
N GLU A 14 -21.95 11.48 8.75
CA GLU A 14 -22.41 12.39 7.71
C GLU A 14 -22.12 11.81 6.32
N GLY A 15 -23.04 12.04 5.39
CA GLY A 15 -22.91 11.62 3.99
C GLY A 15 -23.17 10.13 3.73
N ASP A 16 -22.93 9.73 2.48
CA ASP A 16 -23.19 8.38 2.02
C ASP A 16 -22.07 7.40 2.40
N VAL A 17 -22.45 6.17 2.73
CA VAL A 17 -21.50 5.08 2.97
C VAL A 17 -20.91 4.63 1.63
N ARG A 18 -19.64 4.97 1.41
CA ARG A 18 -18.87 4.50 0.25
C ARG A 18 -18.46 3.04 0.45
N ARG A 19 -18.68 2.21 -0.57
CA ARG A 19 -18.19 0.83 -0.60
C ARG A 19 -16.99 0.73 -1.53
N GLN A 20 -15.86 0.23 -1.02
CA GLN A 20 -14.63 0.06 -1.80
C GLN A 20 -14.87 -0.75 -3.10
N SER A 21 -15.77 -1.74 -3.07
CA SER A 21 -16.13 -2.53 -4.26
C SER A 21 -16.72 -1.72 -5.41
N GLU A 22 -17.23 -0.52 -5.15
CA GLU A 22 -17.79 0.39 -6.17
C GLU A 22 -16.72 1.31 -6.76
N GLY A 23 -15.54 1.43 -6.12
CA GLY A 23 -14.41 2.27 -6.52
C GLY A 23 -13.36 1.60 -7.41
N VAL A 24 -13.64 0.41 -7.96
CA VAL A 24 -12.64 -0.43 -8.66
C VAL A 24 -11.95 0.27 -9.83
N GLY A 25 -12.67 1.14 -10.56
CA GLY A 25 -12.11 1.91 -11.67
C GLY A 25 -11.01 2.87 -11.23
N LEU A 26 -11.25 3.63 -10.15
CA LEU A 26 -10.30 4.58 -9.58
C LEU A 26 -8.98 3.90 -9.17
N TYR A 27 -9.07 2.77 -8.46
CA TYR A 27 -7.86 2.08 -8.02
C TYR A 27 -7.04 1.54 -9.20
N ARG A 28 -7.73 1.10 -10.26
CA ARG A 28 -7.08 0.69 -11.50
C ARG A 28 -6.37 1.85 -12.18
N GLU A 29 -7.02 2.99 -12.32
CA GLU A 29 -6.41 4.20 -12.90
C GLU A 29 -5.15 4.64 -12.14
N ALA A 30 -5.21 4.64 -10.80
CA ALA A 30 -4.04 4.95 -9.98
C ALA A 30 -2.93 3.91 -10.13
N LEU A 31 -3.27 2.63 -10.23
CA LEU A 31 -2.28 1.56 -10.42
C LEU A 31 -1.64 1.62 -11.81
N ASP A 32 -2.43 1.92 -12.83
CA ASP A 32 -1.96 2.12 -14.21
C ASP A 32 -1.04 3.35 -14.29
N ALA A 33 -1.37 4.46 -13.63
CA ALA A 33 -0.50 5.63 -13.54
C ALA A 33 0.87 5.31 -12.89
N LEU A 34 0.88 4.50 -11.83
CA LEU A 34 2.13 4.03 -11.20
C LEU A 34 2.90 3.08 -12.13
N ALA A 35 2.21 2.29 -12.95
CA ALA A 35 2.83 1.37 -13.91
C ALA A 35 3.46 2.14 -15.07
N ASP A 36 2.77 3.15 -15.60
CA ASP A 36 3.26 4.05 -16.65
C ASP A 36 4.49 4.84 -16.20
N ALA A 37 4.56 5.18 -14.90
CA ALA A 37 5.74 5.78 -14.27
C ALA A 37 6.86 4.77 -13.94
N GLU A 38 6.70 3.49 -14.32
CA GLU A 38 7.59 2.38 -14.01
C GLU A 38 7.91 2.20 -12.51
N LEU A 39 6.98 2.58 -11.64
CA LEU A 39 7.12 2.50 -10.17
C LEU A 39 6.59 1.17 -9.62
N VAL A 40 5.81 0.44 -10.39
CA VAL A 40 5.35 -0.91 -10.04
C VAL A 40 5.85 -1.95 -11.03
N TYR A 41 5.96 -3.19 -10.58
CA TYR A 41 6.30 -4.32 -11.42
C TYR A 41 5.45 -5.55 -11.07
N PRO A 42 5.19 -6.44 -12.05
CA PRO A 42 4.46 -7.67 -11.81
C PRO A 42 5.36 -8.68 -11.10
N CYS A 43 4.87 -9.23 -10.00
CA CYS A 43 5.47 -10.31 -9.25
C CYS A 43 4.64 -11.58 -9.43
N PHE A 44 5.25 -12.61 -10.00
CA PHE A 44 4.64 -13.92 -10.22
C PHE A 44 4.91 -14.91 -9.08
N CYS A 45 5.72 -14.52 -8.09
CA CYS A 45 6.07 -15.40 -6.98
C CYS A 45 4.86 -15.77 -6.12
N THR A 46 4.73 -17.07 -5.85
CA THR A 46 3.85 -17.58 -4.81
C THR A 46 4.39 -17.25 -3.42
N ARG A 47 3.51 -17.24 -2.40
CA ARG A 47 3.93 -17.10 -1.00
C ARG A 47 4.96 -18.15 -0.58
N LYS A 48 4.88 -19.37 -1.12
CA LYS A 48 5.82 -20.46 -0.84
C LYS A 48 7.21 -20.15 -1.38
N GLN A 49 7.31 -19.67 -2.63
CA GLN A 49 8.59 -19.27 -3.22
C GLN A 49 9.23 -18.11 -2.46
N ILE A 50 8.43 -17.11 -2.07
CA ILE A 50 8.92 -15.98 -1.28
C ILE A 50 9.51 -16.46 0.05
N ARG A 51 8.81 -17.34 0.77
CA ARG A 51 9.31 -17.87 2.05
C ARG A 51 10.61 -18.67 1.88
N ALA A 52 10.66 -19.56 0.89
CA ALA A 52 11.85 -20.36 0.61
C ALA A 52 13.08 -19.47 0.33
N GLU A 53 12.90 -18.43 -0.49
CA GLU A 53 13.98 -17.47 -0.79
C GLU A 53 14.47 -16.75 0.48
N ILE A 54 13.55 -16.34 1.36
CA ILE A 54 13.91 -15.64 2.60
C ILE A 54 14.59 -16.58 3.59
N GLU A 55 14.16 -17.83 3.67
CA GLU A 55 14.78 -18.86 4.52
C GLU A 55 16.21 -19.20 4.05
N GLU A 56 16.46 -19.20 2.75
CA GLU A 56 17.78 -19.41 2.17
C GLU A 56 18.70 -18.18 2.33
N ALA A 57 18.13 -16.98 2.38
CA ALA A 57 18.88 -15.76 2.64
C ALA A 57 19.38 -15.71 4.10
N SER A 58 20.71 -15.76 4.30
CA SER A 58 21.35 -15.75 5.62
C SER A 58 21.10 -14.47 6.46
N ARG A 59 20.44 -13.46 5.89
CA ARG A 59 19.94 -12.25 6.58
C ARG A 59 18.53 -11.97 6.09
N ALA A 60 17.55 -12.70 6.60
CA ALA A 60 16.14 -12.43 6.33
C ALA A 60 15.78 -11.01 6.82
N PRO A 61 15.45 -10.07 5.92
CA PRO A 61 15.05 -8.74 6.32
C PRO A 61 13.63 -8.81 6.89
N HIS A 62 13.49 -8.48 8.17
CA HIS A 62 12.19 -8.38 8.85
C HIS A 62 11.75 -6.92 8.89
N GLY A 63 10.48 -6.68 8.58
CA GLY A 63 9.83 -5.40 8.79
C GLY A 63 9.64 -5.09 10.28
N PRO A 64 9.29 -3.85 10.63
CA PRO A 64 9.21 -3.39 12.01
C PRO A 64 8.15 -4.15 12.84
N SER A 65 7.13 -4.69 12.20
CA SER A 65 6.07 -5.51 12.83
C SER A 65 6.29 -7.02 12.66
N GLY A 66 7.51 -7.45 12.32
CA GLY A 66 7.86 -8.87 12.12
C GLY A 66 7.47 -9.44 10.75
N GLU A 67 7.07 -8.57 9.81
CA GLU A 67 6.68 -8.94 8.45
C GLU A 67 7.88 -9.44 7.64
N LEU A 68 7.66 -10.41 6.77
CA LEU A 68 8.67 -10.89 5.84
C LEU A 68 8.77 -9.93 4.64
N LEU A 69 9.89 -9.25 4.50
CA LEU A 69 10.13 -8.33 3.39
C LEU A 69 10.33 -9.11 2.08
N TYR A 70 9.73 -8.62 0.99
CA TYR A 70 9.87 -9.28 -0.30
C TYR A 70 11.33 -9.18 -0.80
N PRO A 71 11.98 -10.31 -1.15
CA PRO A 71 13.41 -10.32 -1.49
C PRO A 71 13.73 -9.83 -2.90
N GLY A 72 12.75 -9.33 -3.67
CA GLY A 72 13.01 -8.73 -4.98
C GLY A 72 13.13 -9.72 -6.14
N ILE A 73 12.74 -10.99 -5.99
CA ILE A 73 12.88 -12.06 -7.01
C ILE A 73 12.44 -11.63 -8.42
N CYS A 74 11.29 -10.98 -8.53
CA CYS A 74 10.72 -10.52 -9.81
C CYS A 74 11.10 -9.09 -10.18
N ARG A 75 11.76 -8.32 -9.29
CA ARG A 75 12.03 -6.88 -9.48
C ARG A 75 12.87 -6.62 -10.73
N HIS A 76 13.76 -7.55 -11.07
CA HIS A 76 14.67 -7.43 -12.20
C HIS A 76 14.31 -8.31 -13.40
N LEU A 77 13.12 -8.93 -13.42
CA LEU A 77 12.64 -9.64 -14.61
C LEU A 77 12.60 -8.67 -15.81
N GLY A 78 13.09 -9.11 -16.97
CA GLY A 78 13.08 -8.30 -18.18
C GLY A 78 11.65 -8.01 -18.68
N ALA A 79 11.46 -6.87 -19.37
CA ALA A 79 10.17 -6.45 -19.88
C ALA A 79 9.48 -7.55 -20.74
N LYS A 80 10.24 -8.18 -21.65
CA LYS A 80 9.73 -9.27 -22.50
C LYS A 80 9.22 -10.47 -21.70
N ASP A 81 9.90 -10.86 -20.63
CA ASP A 81 9.47 -11.99 -19.79
C ASP A 81 8.21 -11.65 -19.01
N ARG A 82 8.10 -10.41 -18.51
CA ARG A 82 6.90 -9.91 -17.82
C ARG A 82 5.71 -9.92 -18.77
N GLU A 83 5.86 -9.32 -19.95
CA GLU A 83 4.83 -9.25 -20.98
C GLU A 83 4.40 -10.66 -21.41
N TYR A 84 5.35 -11.55 -21.67
CA TYR A 84 5.06 -12.94 -22.03
C TYR A 84 4.22 -13.63 -20.97
N ARG A 85 4.63 -13.60 -19.70
CA ARG A 85 3.90 -14.25 -18.60
C ARG A 85 2.51 -13.67 -18.37
N MET A 86 2.39 -12.34 -18.43
CA MET A 86 1.10 -11.65 -18.31
C MET A 86 0.17 -12.01 -19.48
N ALA A 87 0.67 -12.04 -20.72
CA ALA A 87 -0.09 -12.42 -21.91
C ALA A 87 -0.56 -13.88 -21.87
N HIS A 88 0.22 -14.77 -21.24
CA HIS A 88 -0.16 -16.17 -21.00
C HIS A 88 -1.07 -16.35 -19.77
N GLY A 89 -1.48 -15.26 -19.13
CA GLY A 89 -2.46 -15.27 -18.05
C GLY A 89 -1.92 -15.77 -16.72
N GLU A 90 -0.61 -15.89 -16.52
CA GLU A 90 0.00 -16.27 -15.24
C GLU A 90 -0.49 -15.34 -14.11
N PRO A 91 -0.89 -15.85 -12.94
CA PRO A 91 -1.29 -14.99 -11.83
C PRO A 91 -0.13 -14.12 -11.34
N PHE A 92 -0.41 -12.84 -11.08
CA PHE A 92 0.59 -11.92 -10.57
C PHE A 92 0.00 -10.88 -9.61
N ALA A 93 0.90 -10.27 -8.84
CA ALA A 93 0.63 -9.12 -8.01
C ALA A 93 1.48 -7.94 -8.48
N TRP A 94 0.89 -6.75 -8.54
CA TRP A 94 1.62 -5.51 -8.73
C TRP A 94 2.29 -5.13 -7.42
N ARG A 95 3.62 -5.04 -7.43
CA ARG A 95 4.43 -4.59 -6.30
C ARG A 95 5.00 -3.21 -6.57
N LEU A 96 5.03 -2.36 -5.56
CA LEU A 96 5.73 -1.10 -5.59
C LEU A 96 7.23 -1.35 -5.52
N ASP A 97 8.01 -0.81 -6.46
CA ASP A 97 9.46 -0.68 -6.31
C ASP A 97 9.72 0.48 -5.35
N VAL A 98 9.85 0.16 -4.06
CA VAL A 98 9.96 1.19 -3.01
C VAL A 98 11.22 2.02 -3.17
N ALA A 99 12.33 1.42 -3.61
CA ALA A 99 13.57 2.13 -3.81
C ALA A 99 13.43 3.20 -4.92
N ARG A 100 12.84 2.81 -6.06
CA ARG A 100 12.60 3.74 -7.18
C ARG A 100 11.59 4.82 -6.81
N ALA A 101 10.52 4.44 -6.13
CA ALA A 101 9.48 5.33 -5.65
C ALA A 101 10.02 6.39 -4.67
N MET A 102 10.85 5.99 -3.70
CA MET A 102 11.49 6.91 -2.77
C MET A 102 12.48 7.85 -3.48
N ALA A 103 13.24 7.34 -4.46
CA ALA A 103 14.15 8.16 -5.24
C ALA A 103 13.41 9.25 -6.03
N LEU A 104 12.22 8.95 -6.55
CA LEU A 104 11.37 9.91 -7.26
C LEU A 104 10.72 10.93 -6.31
N ALA A 105 10.14 10.46 -5.20
CA ALA A 105 9.39 11.31 -4.28
C ALA A 105 10.30 12.22 -3.42
N GLY A 106 11.55 11.82 -3.20
CA GLY A 106 12.48 12.54 -2.35
C GLY A 106 12.15 12.41 -0.86
N HIS A 107 12.54 13.42 -0.08
CA HIS A 107 12.30 13.46 1.36
C HIS A 107 10.83 13.72 1.67
N LEU A 108 10.25 12.91 2.54
CA LEU A 108 8.85 13.01 2.95
C LEU A 108 8.75 12.91 4.47
N ASP A 109 7.90 13.76 5.05
CA ASP A 109 7.48 13.68 6.45
C ASP A 109 5.95 13.59 6.54
N TRP A 110 5.46 13.12 7.68
CA TRP A 110 4.06 13.12 8.07
C TRP A 110 3.94 13.44 9.57
N TYR A 111 2.76 13.90 9.99
CA TYR A 111 2.52 14.31 11.37
C TYR A 111 1.56 13.34 12.06
N ASP A 112 2.00 12.81 13.19
CA ASP A 112 1.18 12.07 14.13
C ASP A 112 0.91 12.90 15.39
N CYS A 113 -0.34 12.95 15.83
CA CYS A 113 -0.76 13.71 17.01
C CYS A 113 -0.12 13.22 18.33
N ARG A 114 0.40 11.99 18.39
CA ARG A 114 1.14 11.45 19.55
C ARG A 114 2.64 11.45 19.32
N ALA A 115 3.12 11.04 18.14
CA ALA A 115 4.55 10.91 17.84
C ALA A 115 5.21 12.19 17.30
N GLY A 116 4.42 13.21 16.93
CA GLY A 116 4.92 14.44 16.32
C GLY A 116 5.26 14.26 14.83
N TRP A 117 6.26 15.02 14.36
CA TRP A 117 6.77 14.87 12.99
C TRP A 117 7.59 13.59 12.85
N VAL A 118 7.24 12.80 11.85
CA VAL A 118 7.88 11.52 11.54
C VAL A 118 8.38 11.55 10.10
N THR A 119 9.68 11.32 9.91
CA THR A 119 10.23 11.10 8.58
C THR A 119 9.76 9.76 8.02
N ALA A 120 9.22 9.78 6.80
CA ALA A 120 8.73 8.58 6.14
C ALA A 120 9.89 7.62 5.84
N ARG A 121 9.71 6.35 6.23
CA ARG A 121 10.66 5.26 5.96
C ARG A 121 9.98 4.08 5.27
N PRO A 122 9.52 4.25 4.03
CA PRO A 122 8.82 3.19 3.29
C PRO A 122 9.69 1.94 3.09
N ASP A 123 11.01 2.12 3.05
CA ASP A 123 12.02 1.06 2.96
C ASP A 123 11.89 0.00 4.07
N LEU A 124 11.34 0.36 5.23
CA LEU A 124 11.10 -0.58 6.33
C LEU A 124 10.05 -1.65 5.99
N LEU A 125 9.18 -1.42 5.00
CA LEU A 125 8.12 -2.35 4.58
C LEU A 125 8.44 -3.07 3.26
N GLY A 126 9.51 -2.66 2.57
CA GLY A 126 9.90 -3.23 1.28
C GLY A 126 8.82 -3.13 0.21
N ASP A 127 8.96 -3.95 -0.84
CA ASP A 127 8.10 -3.87 -2.02
C ASP A 127 6.69 -4.43 -1.75
N VAL A 128 5.81 -3.60 -1.21
CA VAL A 128 4.42 -3.93 -0.89
C VAL A 128 3.59 -4.22 -2.13
N VAL A 129 2.53 -5.03 -1.96
CA VAL A 129 1.55 -5.27 -3.03
C VAL A 129 0.57 -4.10 -3.09
N LEU A 130 0.36 -3.53 -4.28
CA LEU A 130 -0.63 -2.48 -4.55
C LEU A 130 -1.86 -3.00 -5.30
N GLY A 131 -1.77 -4.16 -5.93
CA GLY A 131 -2.89 -4.79 -6.62
C GLY A 131 -2.57 -6.20 -7.08
N ARG A 132 -3.57 -6.89 -7.59
CA ARG A 132 -3.50 -8.22 -8.20
C ARG A 132 -4.18 -8.18 -9.55
N LYS A 133 -3.87 -9.16 -10.41
CA LYS A 133 -4.53 -9.34 -11.71
C LYS A 133 -6.06 -9.22 -11.61
N ASP A 134 -6.67 -9.91 -10.64
CA ASP A 134 -8.13 -9.99 -10.49
C ASP A 134 -8.70 -8.98 -9.47
N SER A 135 -7.85 -8.19 -8.81
CA SER A 135 -8.27 -7.15 -7.85
C SER A 135 -7.30 -5.98 -7.94
N PRO A 136 -7.68 -4.86 -8.59
CA PRO A 136 -6.74 -3.77 -8.91
C PRO A 136 -6.40 -2.88 -7.71
N THR A 137 -6.50 -3.40 -6.48
CA THR A 137 -6.18 -2.65 -5.27
C THR A 137 -5.64 -3.55 -4.17
N SER A 138 -4.92 -2.93 -3.24
CA SER A 138 -4.61 -3.45 -1.92
C SER A 138 -5.12 -2.48 -0.87
N TYR A 139 -5.02 -2.84 0.41
CA TYR A 139 -5.35 -1.94 1.52
C TYR A 139 -4.60 -0.60 1.40
N HIS A 140 -3.29 -0.63 1.12
CA HIS A 140 -2.47 0.58 1.03
C HIS A 140 -2.95 1.53 -0.06
N LEU A 141 -3.30 1.00 -1.24
CA LEU A 141 -3.76 1.81 -2.35
C LEU A 141 -5.17 2.36 -2.09
N SER A 142 -6.09 1.51 -1.63
CA SER A 142 -7.47 1.92 -1.44
C SER A 142 -7.64 2.96 -0.34
N VAL A 143 -7.07 2.72 0.85
CA VAL A 143 -7.24 3.64 1.97
C VAL A 143 -6.67 5.02 1.65
N THR A 144 -5.52 5.06 0.97
CA THR A 144 -4.87 6.32 0.60
C THR A 144 -5.71 7.13 -0.39
N LEU A 145 -6.32 6.47 -1.37
CA LEU A 145 -7.17 7.12 -2.37
C LEU A 145 -8.53 7.52 -1.79
N ASP A 146 -9.16 6.64 -1.01
CA ASP A 146 -10.47 6.92 -0.43
C ASP A 146 -10.38 8.03 0.63
N ASP A 147 -9.32 8.05 1.46
CA ASP A 147 -9.07 9.15 2.42
C ASP A 147 -9.02 10.50 1.69
N HIS A 148 -8.26 10.58 0.58
CA HIS A 148 -8.17 11.80 -0.21
C HIS A 148 -9.52 12.19 -0.82
N LEU A 149 -10.23 11.24 -1.44
CA LEU A 149 -11.52 11.50 -2.07
C LEU A 149 -12.60 11.94 -1.08
N GLN A 150 -12.57 11.42 0.14
CA GLN A 150 -13.51 11.78 1.21
C GLN A 150 -13.07 13.03 1.98
N GLY A 151 -11.92 13.63 1.64
CA GLY A 151 -11.41 14.81 2.33
C GLY A 151 -11.03 14.54 3.78
N VAL A 152 -10.59 13.31 4.10
CA VAL A 152 -10.18 12.94 5.45
C VAL A 152 -8.99 13.80 5.86
N SER A 153 -9.14 14.55 6.95
CA SER A 153 -8.11 15.46 7.47
C SER A 153 -7.35 14.90 8.68
N LEU A 154 -7.93 13.90 9.35
CA LEU A 154 -7.36 13.19 10.49
C LEU A 154 -7.71 11.71 10.41
N VAL A 155 -6.71 10.86 10.22
CA VAL A 155 -6.86 9.40 10.25
C VAL A 155 -6.62 8.90 11.68
N THR A 156 -7.67 8.39 12.31
CA THR A 156 -7.61 7.76 13.64
C THR A 156 -7.65 6.25 13.50
N ARG A 157 -6.61 5.54 13.96
CA ARG A 157 -6.51 4.07 13.87
C ARG A 157 -5.59 3.49 14.93
N GLY A 158 -5.56 2.16 15.05
CA GLY A 158 -4.68 1.46 15.99
C GLY A 158 -3.20 1.61 15.66
N GLU A 159 -2.35 1.57 16.69
CA GLU A 159 -0.89 1.66 16.59
C GLU A 159 -0.26 0.52 15.79
N ASP A 160 -0.96 -0.61 15.62
CA ASP A 160 -0.57 -1.69 14.72
C ASP A 160 -0.41 -1.24 13.26
N LEU A 161 -1.10 -0.17 12.86
CA LEU A 161 -1.03 0.39 11.51
C LEU A 161 -0.06 1.58 11.38
N PHE A 162 0.70 1.90 12.43
CA PHE A 162 1.63 3.04 12.44
C PHE A 162 2.63 2.95 11.28
N HIS A 163 3.27 1.80 11.10
CA HIS A 163 4.28 1.61 10.05
C HIS A 163 3.69 1.62 8.63
N ALA A 164 2.43 1.22 8.46
CA ALA A 164 1.76 1.34 7.16
C ALA A 164 1.70 2.79 6.66
N THR A 165 1.70 3.76 7.58
CA THR A 165 1.71 5.20 7.25
C THR A 165 2.92 5.61 6.41
N HIS A 166 4.07 4.95 6.55
CA HIS A 166 5.23 5.24 5.71
C HIS A 166 4.93 4.99 4.22
N ILE A 167 4.26 3.88 3.91
CA ILE A 167 3.83 3.56 2.54
C ILE A 167 2.73 4.51 2.09
N HIS A 168 1.76 4.81 2.95
CA HIS A 168 0.65 5.69 2.57
C HIS A 168 1.15 7.09 2.24
N ARG A 169 2.10 7.61 3.04
CA ARG A 169 2.73 8.91 2.79
C ARG A 169 3.48 8.94 1.46
N LEU A 170 4.18 7.85 1.11
CA LEU A 170 4.84 7.71 -0.19
C LEU A 170 3.81 7.71 -1.33
N LEU A 171 2.74 6.91 -1.22
CA LEU A 171 1.68 6.86 -2.24
C LEU A 171 1.00 8.22 -2.43
N GLN A 172 0.73 8.96 -1.35
CA GLN A 172 0.20 10.32 -1.41
C GLN A 172 1.09 11.24 -2.25
N ALA A 173 2.41 11.21 -2.03
CA ALA A 173 3.34 12.03 -2.79
C ALA A 173 3.33 11.66 -4.28
N LEU A 174 3.38 10.36 -4.60
CA LEU A 174 3.46 9.87 -5.98
C LEU A 174 2.19 10.15 -6.79
N LEU A 175 1.03 10.10 -6.12
CA LEU A 175 -0.28 10.27 -6.74
C LEU A 175 -0.81 11.72 -6.61
N GLY A 176 -0.04 12.63 -6.01
CA GLY A 176 -0.45 14.04 -5.83
C GLY A 176 -1.63 14.23 -4.90
N LEU A 177 -1.78 13.35 -3.89
CA LEU A 177 -2.88 13.35 -2.95
C LEU A 177 -2.55 14.17 -1.70
N ASP A 178 -3.59 14.64 -1.01
CA ASP A 178 -3.45 15.32 0.27
C ASP A 178 -2.88 14.39 1.36
N THR A 179 -2.10 14.96 2.27
CA THR A 179 -1.57 14.26 3.43
C THR A 179 -2.38 14.65 4.68
N PRO A 180 -3.16 13.73 5.28
CA PRO A 180 -3.87 14.00 6.52
C PRO A 180 -2.92 14.00 7.72
N ARG A 181 -3.41 14.47 8.86
CA ARG A 181 -2.78 14.15 10.16
C ARG A 181 -3.16 12.74 10.57
N TYR A 182 -2.35 12.14 11.43
CA TYR A 182 -2.59 10.81 11.96
C TYR A 182 -2.74 10.84 13.49
N TYR A 183 -3.56 9.95 14.03
CA TYR A 183 -3.62 9.67 15.46
C TYR A 183 -3.66 8.16 15.65
N HIS A 184 -2.52 7.58 16.03
CA HIS A 184 -2.39 6.15 16.31
C HIS A 184 -2.66 5.86 17.78
N HIS A 185 -3.83 5.30 18.10
CA HIS A 185 -4.20 4.98 19.49
C HIS A 185 -3.66 3.60 19.91
N ASN A 186 -3.43 3.43 21.22
CA ASN A 186 -3.09 2.12 21.78
C ASN A 186 -4.20 1.09 21.49
N LEU A 187 -3.83 -0.19 21.44
CA LEU A 187 -4.75 -1.33 21.26
C LEU A 187 -5.52 -1.68 22.54
#